data_AF-A0A524ETD0-F1
#
_entry.id   AF-A0A524ETD0-F1
#
_cell.length_a   1.000
_cell.length_b   1.000
_cell.length_c   1.000
_cell.angle_alpha   90.00
_cell.angle_beta   90.00
_cell.angle_gamma   90.00
#
_symmetry.space_group_name_H-M   'P 1'
#
loop_
_entity.id
_entity.type
_entity.pdbx_description
1 polymer ?
#
loop_
_entity_poly.entity_id
_entity_poly.type
_entity_poly.pdbx_seq_one_letter_code
_entity_poly.pdbx_strand_id
1 'polypeptide(L)'
;MSHKQYLSEKKTTRMTITTSAALKDWIKRYVKSKQRESPLDKRYQSISSFCHETLEEVMKIYEKGKNLDDFQRLVNQDVRNFFDQLSTSVHLPILEDYAKPSKYFEIDYTKLMRILILSKQFYTKDMNPYDINSLYDSFDRIKDRYLELGITKSLEIQITPFRDSKHYHCVLEHVGLPKSGFPVNNIHIVHCKLLLLMMGFLGLKVENLVSSYNELYSRIEMVTTNLFFENKLLKKERLTLVKDNVKFLINFSRIIADDDFQLWMKLATSKSCIIDFKSEKAFNDWILTIENDIKDFNYDLSGKIKILKFFEKIHWIQLFEDVNSFYFEINVGLSNKAKEMLIKYLTENFKLEYDKNNYYISK
;
A
#
# COMPACT_ATOMS: atom_id res chain seq x y z
N MET A 1 4.71 -68.80 -49.82
CA MET A 1 5.46 -67.98 -48.86
C MET A 1 4.55 -66.86 -48.35
N SER A 2 4.05 -66.96 -47.12
CA SER A 2 3.25 -65.89 -46.49
C SER A 2 4.18 -64.97 -45.69
N HIS A 3 4.16 -63.68 -45.99
CA HIS A 3 4.87 -62.66 -45.22
C HIS A 3 4.43 -62.69 -43.75
N LYS A 4 5.36 -62.95 -42.82
CA LYS A 4 5.14 -62.75 -41.38
C LYS A 4 4.98 -61.26 -41.12
N GLN A 5 3.76 -60.82 -40.80
CA GLN A 5 3.52 -59.50 -40.24
C GLN A 5 4.07 -59.49 -38.80
N TYR A 6 5.10 -58.67 -38.55
CA TYR A 6 5.54 -58.36 -37.20
C TYR A 6 4.48 -57.48 -36.52
N LEU A 7 3.62 -58.07 -35.70
CA LEU A 7 2.80 -57.34 -34.74
C LEU A 7 3.75 -56.78 -33.67
N SER A 8 3.99 -55.47 -33.66
CA SER A 8 4.71 -54.84 -32.55
C SER A 8 3.87 -55.00 -31.28
N GLU A 9 4.38 -55.71 -30.28
CA GLU A 9 3.79 -55.81 -28.94
C GLU A 9 3.89 -54.47 -28.19
N LYS A 10 3.14 -53.46 -28.60
CA LYS A 10 2.94 -52.27 -27.75
C LYS A 10 2.00 -52.67 -26.61
N LYS A 11 2.55 -52.93 -25.42
CA LYS A 11 1.76 -53.09 -24.19
C LYS A 11 1.05 -51.77 -23.87
N THR A 12 -0.23 -51.67 -24.18
CA THR A 12 -1.06 -50.52 -23.80
C THR A 12 -1.53 -50.68 -22.37
N THR A 13 -1.33 -49.66 -21.54
CA THR A 13 -1.78 -49.63 -20.14
C THR A 13 -2.80 -48.53 -19.97
N ARG A 14 -3.92 -48.83 -19.31
CA ARG A 14 -4.97 -47.84 -19.03
C ARG A 14 -4.57 -47.02 -17.79
N MET A 15 -4.44 -45.72 -17.96
CA MET A 15 -4.23 -44.78 -16.85
C MET A 15 -5.52 -44.04 -16.56
N THR A 16 -5.85 -43.89 -15.27
CA THR A 16 -6.98 -43.07 -14.81
C THR A 16 -6.43 -41.86 -14.06
N ILE A 17 -6.84 -40.67 -14.48
CA ILE A 17 -6.42 -39.40 -13.86
C ILE A 17 -7.64 -38.79 -13.18
N THR A 18 -7.51 -38.52 -11.89
CA THR A 18 -8.54 -37.80 -11.13
C THR A 18 -8.22 -36.31 -11.15
N THR A 19 -9.20 -35.50 -11.53
CA THR A 19 -9.10 -34.03 -11.58
C THR A 19 -10.29 -33.38 -10.87
N SER A 20 -10.18 -32.09 -10.56
CA SER A 20 -11.30 -31.32 -10.03
C SER A 20 -12.44 -31.24 -11.05
N ALA A 21 -13.68 -31.15 -10.56
CA ALA A 21 -14.87 -31.04 -11.42
C ALA A 21 -14.78 -29.82 -12.36
N ALA A 22 -14.29 -28.69 -11.85
CA ALA A 22 -14.10 -27.47 -12.64
C ALA A 22 -13.11 -27.67 -13.80
N LEU A 23 -11.97 -28.31 -13.54
CA LEU A 23 -10.96 -28.57 -14.57
C LEU A 23 -11.48 -29.53 -15.64
N LYS A 24 -12.22 -30.57 -15.22
CA LYS A 24 -12.85 -31.53 -16.14
C LYS A 24 -13.84 -30.85 -17.09
N ASP A 25 -14.69 -29.96 -16.58
CA ASP A 25 -15.64 -29.21 -17.40
C ASP A 25 -14.96 -28.22 -18.34
N TRP A 26 -13.85 -27.62 -17.91
CA TRP A 26 -13.05 -26.74 -18.74
C TRP A 26 -12.41 -27.51 -19.91
N ILE A 27 -11.76 -28.64 -19.63
CA ILE A 27 -11.17 -29.53 -20.66
C ILE A 27 -12.24 -29.98 -21.66
N LYS A 28 -13.41 -30.39 -21.18
CA LYS A 28 -14.52 -30.83 -22.05
C LYS A 28 -14.98 -29.72 -22.98
N ARG A 29 -15.13 -28.49 -22.48
CA ARG A 29 -15.50 -27.32 -23.30
C ARG A 29 -14.41 -26.99 -24.32
N TYR A 30 -13.15 -27.00 -23.90
CA TYR A 30 -12.00 -26.68 -24.74
C TYR A 30 -11.85 -27.66 -25.91
N VAL A 31 -11.85 -28.98 -25.63
CA VAL A 31 -11.76 -30.02 -26.66
C VAL A 31 -12.92 -29.91 -27.65
N LYS A 32 -14.15 -29.66 -27.16
CA LYS A 32 -15.32 -29.48 -28.03
C LYS A 32 -15.22 -28.24 -28.93
N SER A 33 -14.63 -27.15 -28.44
CA SER A 33 -14.36 -25.97 -29.27
C SER A 33 -13.34 -26.28 -30.35
N LYS A 34 -12.21 -26.89 -29.97
CA LYS A 34 -11.12 -27.21 -30.91
C LYS A 34 -11.48 -28.25 -31.94
N GLN A 35 -12.32 -29.22 -31.59
CA GLN A 35 -12.85 -30.19 -32.54
C GLN A 35 -13.75 -29.53 -33.60
N ARG A 36 -14.44 -28.43 -33.27
CA ARG A 36 -15.22 -27.64 -34.25
C ARG A 36 -14.32 -26.80 -35.14
N GLU A 37 -13.29 -26.19 -34.58
CA GLU A 37 -12.33 -25.35 -35.31
C GLU A 37 -11.40 -26.16 -36.23
N SER A 38 -11.02 -27.37 -35.81
CA SER A 38 -10.03 -28.21 -36.50
C SER A 38 -10.37 -29.71 -36.34
N PRO A 39 -11.41 -30.19 -37.06
CA PRO A 39 -11.95 -31.54 -36.86
C PRO A 39 -11.00 -32.68 -37.25
N LEU A 40 -9.97 -32.40 -38.06
CA LEU A 40 -8.99 -33.39 -38.50
C LEU A 40 -7.81 -33.55 -37.54
N ASP A 41 -7.69 -32.69 -36.53
CA ASP A 41 -6.59 -32.76 -35.57
C ASP A 41 -6.83 -33.89 -34.56
N LYS A 42 -5.96 -34.91 -34.61
CA LYS A 42 -6.05 -36.12 -33.77
C LYS A 42 -6.01 -35.80 -32.26
N ARG A 43 -5.38 -34.68 -31.89
CA ARG A 43 -5.24 -34.25 -30.48
C ARG A 43 -6.60 -33.93 -29.85
N TYR A 44 -7.58 -33.49 -30.63
CA TYR A 44 -8.88 -33.03 -30.12
C TYR A 44 -10.04 -33.98 -30.45
N GLN A 45 -9.76 -35.19 -30.95
CA GLN A 45 -10.79 -36.18 -31.28
C GLN A 45 -11.56 -36.67 -30.06
N SER A 46 -10.91 -36.72 -28.89
CA SER A 46 -11.53 -37.08 -27.63
C SER A 46 -10.78 -36.44 -26.47
N ILE A 47 -11.43 -36.38 -25.29
CA ILE A 47 -10.77 -35.93 -24.05
C ILE A 47 -9.55 -36.83 -23.75
N SER A 48 -9.66 -38.13 -24.00
CA SER A 48 -8.56 -39.07 -23.77
C SER A 48 -7.38 -38.80 -24.69
N SER A 49 -7.64 -38.50 -25.98
CA SER A 49 -6.60 -38.14 -26.95
C SER A 49 -5.90 -36.86 -26.54
N PHE A 50 -6.65 -35.85 -26.11
CA PHE A 50 -6.11 -34.59 -25.63
C PHE A 50 -5.21 -34.78 -24.40
N CYS A 51 -5.68 -35.54 -23.40
CA CYS A 51 -4.89 -35.81 -22.20
C CYS A 51 -3.63 -36.62 -22.50
N HIS A 52 -3.73 -37.62 -23.39
CA HIS A 52 -2.58 -38.43 -23.80
C HIS A 52 -1.51 -37.58 -24.50
N GLU A 53 -1.89 -36.75 -25.46
CA GLU A 53 -0.98 -35.87 -26.21
C GLU A 53 -0.37 -34.80 -25.29
N THR A 54 -1.16 -34.26 -24.37
CA THR A 54 -0.65 -33.31 -23.36
C THR A 54 0.41 -33.96 -22.49
N LEU A 55 0.17 -35.19 -22.03
CA LEU A 55 1.14 -35.96 -21.25
C LEU A 55 2.38 -36.31 -22.06
N GLU A 56 2.24 -36.73 -23.33
CA GLU A 56 3.40 -37.00 -24.19
C GLU A 56 4.26 -35.76 -24.38
N GLU A 57 3.66 -34.59 -24.64
CA GLU A 57 4.43 -33.35 -24.77
C GLU A 57 5.12 -32.95 -23.46
N VAL A 58 4.45 -33.13 -22.33
CA VAL A 58 5.05 -32.92 -21.01
C VAL A 58 6.24 -33.88 -20.79
N MET A 59 6.13 -35.16 -21.17
CA MET A 59 7.21 -36.14 -21.07
C MET A 59 8.39 -35.78 -21.99
N LYS A 60 8.14 -35.33 -23.23
CA LYS A 60 9.19 -34.83 -24.13
C LYS A 60 9.93 -33.61 -23.55
N ILE A 61 9.24 -32.78 -22.78
CA ILE A 61 9.86 -31.65 -22.08
C ILE A 61 10.76 -32.16 -20.94
N TYR A 62 10.32 -33.15 -20.16
CA TYR A 62 11.17 -33.80 -19.14
C TYR A 62 12.40 -34.47 -19.74
N GLU A 63 12.26 -35.17 -20.87
CA GLU A 63 13.39 -35.78 -21.59
C GLU A 63 14.46 -34.76 -22.01
N LYS A 64 14.06 -33.50 -22.25
CA LYS A 64 14.96 -32.38 -22.57
C LYS A 64 15.61 -31.75 -21.34
N GLY A 65 15.46 -32.37 -20.16
CA GLY A 65 16.08 -31.92 -18.90
C GLY A 65 15.33 -30.79 -18.20
N LYS A 66 14.09 -30.49 -18.61
CA LYS A 66 13.21 -29.55 -17.91
C LYS A 66 12.49 -30.25 -16.77
N ASN A 67 12.10 -29.52 -15.73
CA ASN A 67 11.43 -30.09 -14.56
C ASN A 67 10.07 -29.40 -14.26
N LEU A 68 9.40 -29.83 -13.18
CA LEU A 68 8.14 -29.22 -12.73
C LEU A 68 8.28 -27.71 -12.46
N ASP A 69 9.43 -27.27 -11.96
CA ASP A 69 9.71 -25.86 -11.68
C ASP A 69 9.73 -25.03 -12.98
N ASP A 70 10.17 -25.62 -14.10
CA ASP A 70 10.14 -24.96 -15.41
C ASP A 70 8.70 -24.79 -15.94
N PHE A 71 7.77 -25.69 -15.59
CA PHE A 71 6.35 -25.51 -15.88
C PHE A 71 5.74 -24.38 -15.04
N GLN A 72 6.08 -24.30 -13.75
CA GLN A 72 5.65 -23.17 -12.90
C GLN A 72 6.20 -21.84 -13.42
N ARG A 73 7.45 -21.82 -13.90
CA ARG A 73 8.07 -20.64 -14.55
C ARG A 73 7.36 -20.21 -15.84
N LEU A 74 6.85 -21.16 -16.63
CA LEU A 74 6.04 -20.89 -17.83
C LEU A 74 4.67 -20.32 -17.49
N VAL A 75 3.97 -20.90 -16.51
CA VAL A 75 2.67 -20.40 -16.02
C VAL A 75 2.81 -18.98 -15.44
N ASN A 76 3.96 -18.66 -14.85
CA ASN A 76 4.27 -17.35 -14.27
C ASN A 76 5.01 -16.40 -15.22
N GLN A 77 5.14 -16.72 -16.52
CA GLN A 77 5.94 -15.92 -17.45
C GLN A 77 5.35 -14.53 -17.70
N ASP A 78 4.01 -14.39 -17.73
CA ASP A 78 3.33 -13.10 -17.81
C ASP A 78 3.60 -12.23 -16.57
N VAL A 79 3.60 -12.86 -15.39
CA VAL A 79 3.91 -12.20 -14.11
C VAL A 79 5.37 -11.74 -14.10
N ARG A 80 6.30 -12.64 -14.47
CA ARG A 80 7.72 -12.33 -14.55
C ARG A 80 7.99 -11.19 -15.54
N ASN A 81 7.39 -11.22 -16.73
CA ASN A 81 7.55 -10.16 -17.73
C ASN A 81 7.05 -8.80 -17.23
N PHE A 82 5.97 -8.76 -16.43
CA PHE A 82 5.49 -7.54 -15.81
C PHE A 82 6.49 -6.98 -14.77
N PHE A 83 6.99 -7.82 -13.86
CA PHE A 83 7.93 -7.37 -12.83
C PHE A 83 9.34 -7.08 -13.36
N ASP A 84 9.82 -7.81 -14.37
CA ASP A 84 11.11 -7.55 -15.01
C ASP A 84 11.12 -6.16 -15.67
N GLN A 85 9.98 -5.67 -16.18
CA GLN A 85 9.82 -4.29 -16.67
C GLN A 85 9.90 -3.23 -15.56
N LEU A 86 9.69 -3.61 -14.30
CA LEU A 86 9.67 -2.72 -13.14
C LEU A 86 10.96 -2.82 -12.30
N SER A 87 11.71 -3.91 -12.45
CA SER A 87 12.91 -4.18 -11.67
C SER A 87 14.12 -3.37 -12.16
N THR A 88 14.88 -2.81 -11.23
CA THR A 88 16.19 -2.20 -11.51
C THR A 88 17.25 -2.82 -10.60
N SER A 89 18.43 -3.12 -11.15
CA SER A 89 19.57 -3.67 -10.41
C SER A 89 20.34 -2.54 -9.71
N VAL A 90 19.72 -1.87 -8.74
CA VAL A 90 20.33 -0.76 -7.98
C VAL A 90 20.75 -1.22 -6.59
N HIS A 91 21.90 -0.75 -6.12
CA HIS A 91 22.43 -1.02 -4.78
C HIS A 91 21.50 -0.44 -3.70
N LEU A 92 21.03 -1.26 -2.77
CA LEU A 92 19.97 -0.91 -1.81
C LEU A 92 20.25 0.31 -0.93
N PRO A 93 21.44 0.47 -0.32
CA PRO A 93 21.79 1.70 0.41
C PRO A 93 21.63 2.99 -0.41
N ILE A 94 22.03 2.96 -1.68
CA ILE A 94 21.89 4.13 -2.57
C ILE A 94 20.40 4.40 -2.79
N LEU A 95 19.63 3.35 -3.07
CA LEU A 95 18.18 3.47 -3.26
C LEU A 95 17.47 3.99 -2.00
N GLU A 96 17.91 3.58 -0.81
CA GLU A 96 17.35 4.02 0.47
C GLU A 96 17.56 5.52 0.69
N ASP A 97 18.75 6.04 0.38
CA ASP A 97 19.05 7.48 0.45
C ASP A 97 18.24 8.28 -0.59
N TYR A 98 18.14 7.79 -1.83
CA TYR A 98 17.29 8.39 -2.86
C TYR A 98 15.80 8.29 -2.54
N ALA A 99 15.39 7.30 -1.75
CA ALA A 99 14.01 7.13 -1.32
C ALA A 99 13.66 8.03 -0.12
N LYS A 100 14.64 8.52 0.65
CA LYS A 100 14.40 9.39 1.82
C LYS A 100 13.48 10.59 1.48
N PRO A 101 13.72 11.36 0.41
CA PRO A 101 12.89 12.51 0.07
C PRO A 101 11.52 12.08 -0.48
N SER A 102 11.43 10.90 -1.10
CA SER A 102 10.21 10.41 -1.73
C SER A 102 9.04 10.30 -0.75
N LYS A 103 9.30 10.13 0.56
CA LYS A 103 8.30 10.18 1.63
C LYS A 103 7.41 11.42 1.55
N TYR A 104 7.99 12.56 1.18
CA TYR A 104 7.36 13.86 1.31
C TYR A 104 6.81 14.41 0.00
N PHE A 105 7.30 13.93 -1.13
CA PHE A 105 6.91 14.42 -2.44
C PHE A 105 5.65 13.73 -2.98
N GLU A 106 4.82 14.53 -3.63
CA GLU A 106 3.77 13.99 -4.48
C GLU A 106 4.40 13.30 -5.70
N ILE A 107 3.81 12.17 -6.07
CA ILE A 107 4.27 11.39 -7.21
C ILE A 107 3.74 12.06 -8.47
N ASP A 108 4.57 12.15 -9.52
CA ASP A 108 4.09 12.55 -10.84
C ASP A 108 3.27 11.40 -11.46
N TYR A 109 1.98 11.36 -11.12
CA TYR A 109 1.08 10.30 -11.56
C TYR A 109 0.94 10.22 -13.08
N THR A 110 1.15 11.33 -13.79
CA THR A 110 1.09 11.38 -15.26
C THR A 110 2.17 10.51 -15.88
N LYS A 111 3.39 10.57 -15.32
CA LYS A 111 4.51 9.72 -15.77
C LYS A 111 4.30 8.25 -15.45
N LEU A 112 3.57 7.94 -14.39
CA LEU A 112 3.26 6.55 -14.00
C LEU A 112 2.04 5.96 -14.69
N MET A 113 1.28 6.74 -15.46
CA MET A 113 0.01 6.27 -16.07
C MET A 113 0.16 4.98 -16.88
N ARG A 114 1.26 4.83 -17.64
CA ARG A 114 1.50 3.61 -18.41
C ARG A 114 1.62 2.39 -17.49
N ILE A 115 2.38 2.52 -16.41
CA ILE A 115 2.57 1.45 -15.42
C ILE A 115 1.25 1.13 -14.73
N LEU A 116 0.46 2.13 -14.35
CA LEU A 116 -0.85 1.95 -13.71
C LEU A 116 -1.84 1.20 -14.61
N ILE A 117 -1.87 1.53 -15.91
CA ILE A 117 -2.72 0.83 -16.89
C ILE A 117 -2.27 -0.63 -17.04
N LEU A 118 -0.97 -0.89 -17.19
CA LEU A 118 -0.43 -2.24 -17.28
C LEU A 118 -0.73 -3.04 -16.01
N SER A 119 -0.57 -2.44 -14.84
CA SER A 119 -0.88 -3.06 -13.55
C SER A 119 -2.35 -3.43 -13.45
N LYS A 120 -3.27 -2.51 -13.82
CA LYS A 120 -4.70 -2.82 -13.86
C LYS A 120 -4.99 -3.99 -14.77
N GLN A 121 -4.48 -3.96 -16.01
CA GLN A 121 -4.71 -5.03 -16.99
C GLN A 121 -4.23 -6.37 -16.44
N PHE A 122 -3.04 -6.39 -15.85
CA PHE A 122 -2.46 -7.57 -15.23
C PHE A 122 -3.35 -8.13 -14.11
N TYR A 123 -3.77 -7.29 -13.15
CA TYR A 123 -4.62 -7.74 -12.04
C TYR A 123 -6.03 -8.13 -12.47
N THR A 124 -6.57 -7.52 -13.53
CA THR A 124 -7.95 -7.78 -13.98
C THR A 124 -8.06 -8.81 -15.11
N LYS A 125 -6.95 -9.35 -15.65
CA LYS A 125 -6.94 -10.18 -16.88
C LYS A 125 -7.90 -11.37 -16.81
N ASP A 126 -7.96 -12.03 -15.65
CA ASP A 126 -8.79 -13.23 -15.42
C ASP A 126 -9.65 -13.08 -14.15
N MET A 127 -9.80 -11.84 -13.66
CA MET A 127 -10.47 -11.55 -12.40
C MET A 127 -11.93 -11.23 -12.64
N ASN A 128 -12.83 -11.97 -12.01
CA ASN A 128 -14.22 -11.56 -11.87
C ASN A 128 -14.34 -10.67 -10.62
N PRO A 129 -14.62 -9.36 -10.75
CA PRO A 129 -14.65 -8.44 -9.61
C PRO A 129 -15.80 -8.72 -8.64
N TYR A 130 -16.78 -9.54 -9.02
CA TYR A 130 -17.93 -9.92 -8.18
C TYR A 130 -17.77 -11.29 -7.50
N ASP A 131 -16.67 -12.00 -7.76
CA ASP A 131 -16.38 -13.31 -7.16
C ASP A 131 -15.17 -13.20 -6.24
N ILE A 132 -15.41 -13.36 -4.94
CA ILE A 132 -14.39 -13.22 -3.90
C ILE A 132 -13.23 -14.21 -4.08
N ASN A 133 -13.48 -15.41 -4.60
CA ASN A 133 -12.44 -16.41 -4.84
C ASN A 133 -11.52 -15.95 -5.98
N SER A 134 -12.12 -15.40 -7.05
CA SER A 134 -11.37 -14.83 -8.16
C SER A 134 -10.51 -13.63 -7.73
N LEU A 135 -10.96 -12.85 -6.73
CA LEU A 135 -10.14 -11.81 -6.13
C LEU A 135 -8.92 -12.41 -5.40
N TYR A 136 -9.13 -13.40 -4.53
CA TYR A 136 -8.03 -14.08 -3.82
C TYR A 136 -7.01 -14.68 -4.80
N ASP A 137 -7.46 -15.39 -5.84
CA ASP A 137 -6.58 -15.96 -6.86
C ASP A 137 -5.73 -14.88 -7.57
N SER A 138 -6.31 -13.71 -7.82
CA SER A 138 -5.56 -12.58 -8.40
C SER A 138 -4.54 -12.01 -7.43
N PHE A 139 -4.86 -11.87 -6.15
CA PHE A 139 -3.94 -11.30 -5.17
C PHE A 139 -2.83 -12.27 -4.74
N ASP A 140 -3.12 -13.57 -4.62
CA ASP A 140 -2.12 -14.58 -4.27
C ASP A 140 -1.01 -14.64 -5.33
N ARG A 141 -1.34 -14.50 -6.63
CA ARG A 141 -0.34 -14.37 -7.70
C ARG A 141 0.63 -13.20 -7.51
N ILE A 142 0.17 -12.10 -6.89
CA ILE A 142 0.98 -10.91 -6.61
C ILE A 142 1.86 -11.17 -5.40
N LYS A 143 1.24 -11.67 -4.33
CA LYS A 143 1.89 -12.00 -3.06
C LYS A 143 3.05 -12.94 -3.28
N ASP A 144 2.82 -14.05 -3.96
CA ASP A 144 3.84 -15.05 -4.22
C ASP A 144 5.05 -14.43 -4.93
N ARG A 145 4.82 -13.54 -5.89
CA ARG A 145 5.91 -12.87 -6.61
C ARG A 145 6.68 -11.86 -5.77
N TYR A 146 5.98 -11.07 -4.94
CA TYR A 146 6.62 -10.13 -4.01
C TYR A 146 7.53 -10.87 -3.00
N LEU A 147 7.11 -12.07 -2.58
CA LEU A 147 7.88 -12.96 -1.71
C LEU A 147 9.05 -13.60 -2.45
N GLU A 148 8.83 -14.20 -3.63
CA GLU A 148 9.87 -14.82 -4.47
C GLU A 148 11.01 -13.85 -4.83
N LEU A 149 10.67 -12.60 -5.15
CA LEU A 149 11.65 -11.58 -5.51
C LEU A 149 12.38 -10.97 -4.31
N GLY A 150 12.00 -11.34 -3.08
CA GLY A 150 12.54 -10.72 -1.87
C GLY A 150 12.29 -9.21 -1.87
N ILE A 151 11.08 -8.79 -2.26
CA ILE A 151 10.64 -7.39 -2.16
C ILE A 151 10.03 -7.12 -0.77
N THR A 152 9.37 -8.13 -0.21
CA THR A 152 8.69 -8.06 1.08
C THR A 152 8.92 -9.33 1.91
N LYS A 153 8.78 -9.24 3.23
CA LYS A 153 8.87 -10.40 4.14
C LYS A 153 7.53 -11.10 4.23
N SER A 154 6.45 -10.33 4.32
CA SER A 154 5.08 -10.85 4.22
C SER A 154 4.18 -9.84 3.53
N LEU A 155 3.23 -10.37 2.76
CA LEU A 155 2.14 -9.61 2.18
C LEU A 155 0.89 -10.46 2.32
N GLU A 156 -0.11 -9.96 3.04
CA GLU A 156 -1.38 -10.66 3.26
C GLU A 156 -2.54 -9.77 2.86
N ILE A 157 -3.56 -10.38 2.25
CA ILE A 157 -4.80 -9.68 1.96
C ILE A 157 -5.98 -10.46 2.54
N GLN A 158 -6.87 -9.74 3.20
CA GLN A 158 -8.15 -10.26 3.66
C GLN A 158 -9.25 -9.48 2.96
N ILE A 159 -10.16 -10.21 2.32
CA ILE A 159 -11.29 -9.64 1.59
C ILE A 159 -12.56 -10.16 2.26
N THR A 160 -13.44 -9.23 2.61
CA THR A 160 -14.72 -9.51 3.25
C THR A 160 -15.82 -8.71 2.57
N PRO A 161 -17.04 -9.24 2.40
CA PRO A 161 -18.16 -8.45 1.91
C PRO A 161 -18.39 -7.22 2.81
N PHE A 162 -18.60 -6.07 2.21
CA PHE A 162 -18.94 -4.85 2.92
C PHE A 162 -20.44 -4.78 3.19
N ARG A 163 -20.87 -3.80 3.99
CA ARG A 163 -22.24 -3.66 4.51
C ARG A 163 -23.32 -3.77 3.43
N ASP A 164 -23.00 -3.37 2.20
CA ASP A 164 -23.77 -3.70 1.01
C ASP A 164 -23.12 -4.88 0.27
N SER A 165 -23.90 -5.89 -0.09
CA SER A 165 -23.44 -7.13 -0.75
C SER A 165 -22.71 -6.93 -2.10
N LYS A 166 -22.56 -5.68 -2.54
CA LYS A 166 -21.90 -5.28 -3.77
C LYS A 166 -20.43 -4.92 -3.55
N HIS A 167 -20.05 -4.30 -2.44
CA HIS A 167 -18.68 -3.85 -2.21
C HIS A 167 -17.93 -4.80 -1.27
N TYR A 168 -16.61 -4.69 -1.26
CA TYR A 168 -15.74 -5.44 -0.37
C TYR A 168 -14.94 -4.51 0.52
N HIS A 169 -14.74 -4.95 1.76
CA HIS A 169 -13.73 -4.44 2.66
C HIS A 169 -12.47 -5.30 2.53
N CYS A 170 -11.35 -4.64 2.27
CA CYS A 170 -10.05 -5.26 2.02
C CYS A 170 -9.05 -4.77 3.06
N VAL A 171 -8.39 -5.69 3.77
CA VAL A 171 -7.27 -5.40 4.67
C VAL A 171 -6.01 -5.93 4.03
N LEU A 172 -5.05 -5.04 3.74
CA LEU A 172 -3.74 -5.39 3.20
C LEU A 172 -2.69 -5.20 4.29
N GLU A 173 -2.03 -6.29 4.69
CA GLU A 173 -0.92 -6.26 5.64
C GLU A 173 0.40 -6.50 4.90
N HIS A 174 1.34 -5.60 5.08
CA HIS A 174 2.64 -5.62 4.40
C HIS A 174 3.76 -5.45 5.43
N VAL A 175 4.67 -6.41 5.48
CA VAL A 175 5.88 -6.38 6.31
C VAL A 175 7.09 -6.29 5.38
N GLY A 176 7.78 -5.16 5.36
CA GLY A 176 9.00 -4.98 4.59
C GLY A 176 10.10 -5.97 5.00
N LEU A 177 11.11 -6.11 4.14
CA LEU A 177 12.27 -6.96 4.44
C LEU A 177 13.29 -6.23 5.32
N PRO A 178 13.47 -6.62 6.59
CA PRO A 178 14.66 -6.22 7.31
C PRO A 178 15.86 -6.96 6.71
N LYS A 179 16.73 -6.26 5.98
CA LYS A 179 18.05 -6.82 5.66
C LYS A 179 18.97 -6.61 6.85
N SER A 180 19.64 -7.68 7.25
CA SER A 180 20.56 -7.76 8.38
C SER A 180 21.49 -6.53 8.45
N GLY A 181 21.21 -5.64 9.39
CA GLY A 181 22.03 -4.47 9.72
C GLY A 181 21.69 -3.15 9.02
N PHE A 182 20.69 -3.09 8.13
CA PHE A 182 20.33 -1.85 7.44
C PHE A 182 18.82 -1.56 7.50
N PRO A 183 18.38 -0.47 8.15
CA PRO A 183 16.97 -0.07 8.13
C PRO A 183 16.61 0.42 6.71
N VAL A 184 15.67 -0.26 6.06
CA VAL A 184 15.16 0.07 4.71
C VAL A 184 13.79 0.75 4.78
N ASN A 185 13.67 1.70 5.71
CA ASN A 185 12.39 2.27 6.08
C ASN A 185 11.83 3.20 4.99
N ASN A 186 12.71 3.88 4.25
CA ASN A 186 12.32 4.74 3.13
C ASN A 186 11.80 3.89 1.96
N ILE A 187 12.52 2.81 1.62
CA ILE A 187 12.09 1.84 0.60
C ILE A 187 10.75 1.21 0.97
N HIS A 188 10.54 0.83 2.24
CA HIS A 188 9.25 0.31 2.71
C HIS A 188 8.10 1.30 2.46
N ILE A 189 8.31 2.59 2.73
CA ILE A 189 7.31 3.62 2.45
C ILE A 189 7.07 3.80 0.95
N VAL A 190 8.13 3.71 0.12
CA VAL A 190 7.98 3.71 -1.35
C VAL A 190 7.13 2.53 -1.80
N HIS A 191 7.37 1.32 -1.28
CA HIS A 191 6.57 0.15 -1.61
C HIS A 191 5.11 0.32 -1.18
N CYS A 192 4.86 0.85 0.02
CA CYS A 192 3.49 1.16 0.45
C CYS A 192 2.81 2.17 -0.49
N LYS A 193 3.53 3.19 -0.97
CA LYS A 193 3.01 4.14 -1.97
C LYS A 193 2.68 3.43 -3.29
N LEU A 194 3.56 2.58 -3.79
CA LEU A 194 3.33 1.81 -5.01
C LEU A 194 2.11 0.88 -4.88
N LEU A 195 1.97 0.19 -3.75
CA LEU A 195 0.79 -0.63 -3.46
C LEU A 195 -0.48 0.23 -3.49
N LEU A 196 -0.50 1.38 -2.81
CA LEU A 196 -1.65 2.28 -2.81
C LEU A 196 -1.96 2.89 -4.17
N LEU A 197 -0.94 3.20 -4.97
CA LEU A 197 -1.11 3.62 -6.36
C LEU A 197 -1.88 2.55 -7.14
N MET A 198 -1.43 1.30 -7.05
CA MET A 198 -2.04 0.18 -7.76
C MET A 198 -3.47 -0.10 -7.27
N MET A 199 -3.69 -0.14 -5.95
CA MET A 199 -5.02 -0.37 -5.36
C MET A 199 -5.99 0.78 -5.65
N GLY A 200 -5.54 2.02 -5.54
CA GLY A 200 -6.32 3.20 -5.91
C GLY A 200 -6.71 3.18 -7.38
N PHE A 201 -5.77 2.79 -8.25
CA PHE A 201 -6.05 2.73 -9.68
C PHE A 201 -6.97 1.56 -10.04
N LEU A 202 -6.96 0.46 -9.28
CA LEU A 202 -7.94 -0.62 -9.39
C LEU A 202 -9.34 -0.15 -8.98
N GLY A 203 -9.45 0.78 -8.02
CA GLY A 203 -10.70 1.35 -7.57
C GLY A 203 -10.97 1.15 -6.07
N LEU A 204 -9.93 0.88 -5.28
CA LEU A 204 -10.02 0.76 -3.82
C LEU A 204 -9.71 2.10 -3.17
N LYS A 205 -10.53 2.50 -2.19
CA LYS A 205 -10.34 3.71 -1.39
C LYS A 205 -9.77 3.33 -0.03
N VAL A 206 -8.75 4.04 0.44
CA VAL A 206 -8.21 3.87 1.80
C VAL A 206 -9.17 4.49 2.81
N GLU A 207 -9.54 3.73 3.82
CA GLU A 207 -10.36 4.19 4.95
C GLU A 207 -9.50 4.36 6.22
N ASN A 208 -8.53 3.46 6.41
CA ASN A 208 -7.67 3.47 7.60
C ASN A 208 -6.27 2.93 7.27
N LEU A 209 -5.29 3.37 8.05
CA LEU A 209 -3.90 2.98 7.90
C LEU A 209 -3.25 2.88 9.28
N VAL A 210 -2.58 1.77 9.53
CA VAL A 210 -1.69 1.60 10.68
C VAL A 210 -0.31 1.27 10.14
N SER A 211 0.74 1.93 10.63
CA SER A 211 2.11 1.62 10.22
C SER A 211 3.05 1.73 11.41
N SER A 212 4.05 0.87 11.41
CA SER A 212 5.12 0.83 12.40
C SER A 212 6.45 0.96 11.66
N TYR A 213 7.14 2.07 11.89
CA TYR A 213 8.43 2.36 11.27
C TYR A 213 9.51 1.37 11.73
N ASN A 214 9.50 1.03 13.02
CA ASN A 214 10.49 0.13 13.62
C ASN A 214 10.30 -1.33 13.17
N GLU A 215 9.06 -1.74 12.94
CA GLU A 215 8.74 -3.12 12.55
C GLU A 215 8.61 -3.28 11.03
N LEU A 216 8.82 -2.21 10.24
CA LEU A 216 8.59 -2.20 8.79
C LEU A 216 7.21 -2.74 8.43
N TYR A 217 6.20 -2.40 9.22
CA TYR A 217 4.85 -2.95 9.07
C TYR A 217 3.87 -1.88 8.61
N SER A 218 2.95 -2.26 7.74
CA SER A 218 1.82 -1.43 7.31
C SER A 218 0.58 -2.29 7.15
N ARG A 219 -0.50 -1.90 7.82
CA ARG A 219 -1.86 -2.42 7.62
C ARG A 219 -2.72 -1.34 7.01
N ILE A 220 -3.20 -1.59 5.81
CA ILE A 220 -3.99 -0.67 5.01
C ILE A 220 -5.40 -1.24 4.89
N GLU A 221 -6.39 -0.54 5.44
CA GLU A 221 -7.80 -0.92 5.34
C GLU A 221 -8.45 -0.10 4.22
N MET A 222 -9.13 -0.80 3.32
CA MET A 222 -9.66 -0.24 2.09
C MET A 222 -11.08 -0.74 1.84
N VAL A 223 -11.84 0.05 1.08
CA VAL A 223 -13.14 -0.36 0.56
C VAL A 223 -13.14 -0.23 -0.96
N THR A 224 -13.73 -1.21 -1.65
CA THR A 224 -13.93 -1.08 -3.10
C THR A 224 -14.93 0.03 -3.39
N THR A 225 -14.68 0.80 -4.44
CA THR A 225 -15.64 1.80 -4.96
C THR A 225 -16.33 1.26 -6.21
N ASN A 226 -17.31 1.99 -6.75
CA ASN A 226 -17.90 1.67 -8.05
C ASN A 226 -16.86 1.57 -9.18
N LEU A 227 -15.71 2.27 -9.09
CA LEU A 227 -14.63 2.17 -10.07
C LEU A 227 -14.00 0.78 -10.12
N PHE A 228 -14.07 0.00 -9.04
CA PHE A 228 -13.53 -1.36 -8.99
C PHE A 228 -14.25 -2.31 -9.96
N PHE A 229 -15.56 -2.11 -10.10
CA PHE A 229 -16.45 -2.93 -10.93
C PHE A 229 -16.59 -2.41 -12.37
N GLU A 230 -16.03 -1.24 -12.66
CA GLU A 230 -16.15 -0.59 -13.96
C GLU A 230 -15.09 -1.09 -14.94
N ASN A 231 -15.54 -1.67 -16.05
CA ASN A 231 -14.67 -2.14 -17.12
C ASN A 231 -14.06 -0.98 -17.91
N LYS A 232 -14.77 0.14 -18.04
CA LYS A 232 -14.26 1.34 -18.73
C LYS A 232 -13.10 1.96 -17.95
N LEU A 233 -12.10 2.42 -18.70
CA LEU A 233 -10.94 3.10 -18.14
C LEU A 233 -11.26 4.58 -17.88
N LEU A 234 -11.96 4.85 -16.78
CA LEU A 234 -12.24 6.20 -16.26
C LEU A 234 -10.98 6.83 -15.64
N LYS A 235 -10.09 7.34 -16.51
CA LYS A 235 -8.73 7.76 -16.13
C LYS A 235 -8.71 8.88 -15.08
N LYS A 236 -9.58 9.89 -15.21
CA LYS A 236 -9.56 11.07 -14.33
C LYS A 236 -9.99 10.69 -12.91
N GLU A 237 -11.07 9.95 -12.80
CA GLU A 237 -11.66 9.48 -11.55
C GLU A 237 -10.70 8.56 -10.80
N ARG A 238 -10.07 7.62 -11.52
CA ARG A 238 -9.04 6.73 -10.95
C ARG A 238 -7.82 7.52 -10.48
N LEU A 239 -7.37 8.52 -11.25
CA LEU A 239 -6.25 9.39 -10.83
C LEU A 239 -6.58 10.21 -9.59
N THR A 240 -7.82 10.71 -9.47
CA THR A 240 -8.27 11.40 -8.26
C THR A 240 -8.21 10.46 -7.05
N LEU A 241 -8.76 9.25 -7.18
CA LEU A 241 -8.73 8.26 -6.11
C LEU A 241 -7.29 7.87 -5.70
N VAL A 242 -6.41 7.70 -6.69
CA VAL A 242 -4.99 7.44 -6.45
C VAL A 242 -4.33 8.58 -5.65
N LYS A 243 -4.59 9.84 -6.05
CA LYS A 243 -4.06 11.02 -5.34
C LYS A 243 -4.54 11.07 -3.89
N ASP A 244 -5.82 10.81 -3.67
CA ASP A 244 -6.42 10.83 -2.33
C ASP A 244 -5.80 9.76 -1.43
N ASN A 245 -5.65 8.53 -1.94
CA ASN A 245 -5.03 7.42 -1.20
C ASN A 245 -3.55 7.69 -0.86
N VAL A 246 -2.77 8.17 -1.83
CA VAL A 246 -1.34 8.48 -1.59
C VAL A 246 -1.20 9.66 -0.64
N LYS A 247 -2.06 10.67 -0.73
CA LYS A 247 -2.08 11.79 0.22
C LYS A 247 -2.40 11.30 1.64
N PHE A 248 -3.31 10.34 1.79
CA PHE A 248 -3.59 9.69 3.08
C PHE A 248 -2.33 9.07 3.69
N LEU A 249 -1.60 8.25 2.93
CA LEU A 249 -0.34 7.64 3.37
C LEU A 249 0.76 8.65 3.62
N ILE A 250 0.92 9.66 2.76
CA ILE A 250 1.91 10.73 2.94
C ILE A 250 1.64 11.46 4.26
N ASN A 251 0.39 11.84 4.51
CA ASN A 251 0.02 12.52 5.75
C ASN A 251 0.25 11.62 6.97
N PHE A 252 -0.10 10.35 6.89
CA PHE A 252 0.15 9.38 7.96
C PHE A 252 1.65 9.14 8.21
N SER A 253 2.44 8.98 7.15
CA SER A 253 3.89 8.79 7.24
C SER A 253 4.61 10.03 7.77
N ARG A 254 4.08 11.23 7.45
CA ARG A 254 4.53 12.51 8.00
C ARG A 254 4.28 12.61 9.51
N ILE A 255 3.29 11.91 10.07
CA ILE A 255 3.03 11.86 11.52
C ILE A 255 4.04 10.94 12.24
N ILE A 256 4.55 9.90 11.57
CA ILE A 256 5.37 8.85 12.21
C ILE A 256 6.88 9.17 12.23
N ALA A 257 7.40 9.99 11.30
CA ALA A 257 8.84 10.15 11.09
C ALA A 257 9.30 11.62 10.88
N ASP A 258 8.75 12.57 11.64
CA ASP A 258 9.06 14.01 11.55
C ASP A 258 10.30 14.40 12.39
N ASP A 259 11.45 13.80 12.12
CA ASP A 259 12.71 14.18 12.80
C ASP A 259 13.40 15.41 12.14
N ASP A 260 13.12 15.73 10.87
CA ASP A 260 13.97 16.66 10.08
C ASP A 260 13.29 17.94 9.53
N PHE A 261 11.95 18.09 9.48
CA PHE A 261 11.32 19.14 8.65
C PHE A 261 10.22 20.01 9.28
N GLN A 262 9.88 19.82 10.56
CA GLN A 262 8.98 20.72 11.31
C GLN A 262 7.62 20.97 10.59
N LEU A 263 7.10 19.97 9.87
CA LEU A 263 5.95 20.13 8.97
C LEU A 263 4.60 20.13 9.71
N TRP A 264 4.58 19.76 10.99
CA TRP A 264 3.44 19.92 11.89
C TRP A 264 2.92 21.38 11.93
N MET A 265 3.79 22.37 11.71
CA MET A 265 3.43 23.79 11.59
C MET A 265 2.51 24.11 10.40
N LYS A 266 2.51 23.28 9.35
CA LYS A 266 1.62 23.43 8.19
C LYS A 266 0.29 22.66 8.36
N LEU A 267 0.24 21.68 9.27
CA LEU A 267 -0.96 20.88 9.60
C LEU A 267 -1.88 21.56 10.64
N ALA A 268 -1.35 22.55 11.37
CA ALA A 268 -2.02 23.47 12.31
C ALA A 268 -3.24 24.28 11.76
N THR A 269 -3.68 24.00 10.54
CA THR A 269 -4.84 24.67 9.92
C THR A 269 -6.14 23.90 10.12
N SER A 270 -6.09 22.62 10.53
CA SER A 270 -7.28 21.82 10.83
C SER A 270 -7.61 21.87 12.33
N LYS A 271 -8.66 22.61 12.71
CA LYS A 271 -9.11 22.77 14.12
C LYS A 271 -9.52 21.48 14.84
N SER A 272 -9.55 20.33 14.15
CA SER A 272 -9.93 19.02 14.69
C SER A 272 -8.75 18.18 15.20
N CYS A 273 -7.52 18.68 15.12
CA CYS A 273 -6.31 17.97 15.52
C CYS A 273 -5.61 18.71 16.67
N ILE A 274 -5.04 17.98 17.62
CA ILE A 274 -4.16 18.53 18.67
C ILE A 274 -2.78 17.92 18.48
N ILE A 275 -1.75 18.76 18.38
CA ILE A 275 -0.37 18.34 18.12
C ILE A 275 0.35 18.26 19.46
N ASP A 276 0.70 17.07 19.94
CA ASP A 276 1.37 16.86 21.24
C ASP A 276 2.86 16.49 21.06
N PHE A 277 3.68 16.68 22.09
CA PHE A 277 5.09 16.32 22.10
C PHE A 277 5.29 14.89 22.58
N LYS A 278 6.17 14.15 21.90
CA LYS A 278 6.54 12.76 22.26
C LYS A 278 7.09 12.64 23.70
N SER A 279 7.73 13.69 24.21
CA SER A 279 8.32 13.70 25.55
C SER A 279 8.48 15.13 26.08
N GLU A 280 8.63 15.28 27.40
CA GLU A 280 8.94 16.56 28.04
C GLU A 280 10.29 17.12 27.56
N LYS A 281 11.27 16.24 27.33
CA LYS A 281 12.56 16.64 26.73
C LYS A 281 12.35 17.27 25.35
N ALA A 282 11.57 16.64 24.49
CA ALA A 282 11.29 17.17 23.15
C ALA A 282 10.59 18.53 23.23
N PHE A 283 9.62 18.69 24.13
CA PHE A 283 8.99 19.99 24.37
C PHE A 283 10.00 21.06 24.79
N ASN A 284 10.85 20.78 25.78
CA ASN A 284 11.85 21.73 26.27
C ASN A 284 12.85 22.13 25.18
N ASP A 285 13.37 21.15 24.44
CA ASP A 285 14.32 21.38 23.34
C ASP A 285 13.70 22.29 22.27
N TRP A 286 12.44 22.05 21.92
CA TRP A 286 11.72 22.83 20.91
C TRP A 286 11.37 24.24 21.36
N ILE A 287 10.90 24.40 22.59
CA ILE A 287 10.60 25.70 23.17
C ILE A 287 11.86 26.57 23.19
N LEU A 288 12.99 26.00 23.61
CA LEU A 288 14.28 26.70 23.61
C LEU A 288 14.66 27.18 22.20
N THR A 289 14.51 26.34 21.18
CA THR A 289 14.75 26.72 19.78
C THR A 289 13.87 27.89 19.35
N ILE A 290 12.58 27.83 19.63
CA ILE A 290 11.62 28.89 19.26
C ILE A 290 11.94 30.20 19.96
N GLU A 291 12.30 30.16 21.24
CA GLU A 291 12.70 31.34 21.99
C GLU A 291 13.97 31.99 21.41
N ASN A 292 14.95 31.17 21.04
CA ASN A 292 16.18 31.66 20.41
C ASN A 292 15.89 32.29 19.05
N ASP A 293 15.08 31.66 18.21
CA ASP A 293 14.66 32.23 16.93
C ASP A 293 13.91 33.57 17.12
N ILE A 294 13.00 33.64 18.11
CA ILE A 294 12.27 34.89 18.39
C ILE A 294 13.23 36.03 18.80
N LYS A 295 14.29 35.72 19.55
CA LYS A 295 15.34 36.68 19.95
C LYS A 295 16.20 37.09 18.76
N ASP A 296 16.63 36.13 17.95
CA ASP A 296 17.57 36.34 16.85
C ASP A 296 16.96 37.14 15.69
N PHE A 297 15.67 36.96 15.42
CA PHE A 297 15.00 37.60 14.27
C PHE A 297 14.28 38.93 14.58
N ASN A 298 14.41 39.46 15.80
CA ASN A 298 14.08 40.86 16.19
C ASN A 298 12.75 41.45 15.63
N TYR A 299 11.67 40.67 15.51
CA TYR A 299 10.39 41.23 15.03
C TYR A 299 9.59 41.93 16.14
N ASP A 300 9.14 43.14 15.86
CA ASP A 300 8.36 44.14 16.65
C ASP A 300 7.09 43.66 17.41
N LEU A 301 6.68 42.41 17.29
CA LEU A 301 5.64 41.83 18.15
C LEU A 301 6.33 41.29 19.41
N SER A 302 5.92 41.78 20.59
CA SER A 302 6.45 41.32 21.88
C SER A 302 6.61 39.80 21.86
N GLY A 303 7.85 39.30 22.02
CA GLY A 303 8.19 37.88 21.78
C GLY A 303 7.24 36.89 22.49
N LYS A 304 6.68 37.34 23.62
CA LYS A 304 5.61 36.70 24.38
C LYS A 304 4.36 36.35 23.55
N ILE A 305 3.85 37.25 22.71
CA ILE A 305 2.67 36.97 21.87
C ILE A 305 2.98 35.90 20.82
N LYS A 306 4.20 35.85 20.29
CA LYS A 306 4.58 34.86 19.28
C LYS A 306 4.63 33.44 19.86
N ILE A 307 5.10 33.31 21.11
CA ILE A 307 5.07 32.06 21.87
C ILE A 307 3.62 31.58 22.07
N LEU A 308 2.71 32.48 22.43
CA LEU A 308 1.29 32.14 22.57
C LEU A 308 0.66 31.75 21.23
N LYS A 309 0.98 32.46 20.14
CA LYS A 309 0.55 32.10 18.78
C LYS A 309 1.11 30.75 18.33
N PHE A 310 2.26 30.33 18.82
CA PHE A 310 2.77 28.98 18.60
C PHE A 310 1.89 27.94 19.30
N PHE A 311 1.55 28.14 20.58
CA PHE A 311 0.64 27.25 21.31
C PHE A 311 -0.76 27.20 20.70
N GLU A 312 -1.23 28.32 20.16
CA GLU A 312 -2.47 28.40 19.39
C GLU A 312 -2.40 27.57 18.10
N LYS A 313 -1.28 27.64 17.37
CA LYS A 313 -1.05 26.85 16.14
C LYS A 313 -0.99 25.35 16.41
N ILE A 314 -0.41 24.89 17.51
CA ILE A 314 -0.45 23.46 17.87
C ILE A 314 -1.77 23.03 18.50
N HIS A 315 -2.75 23.95 18.56
CA HIS A 315 -4.07 23.73 19.13
C HIS A 315 -4.03 23.32 20.61
N TRP A 316 -3.05 23.82 21.37
CA TRP A 316 -3.02 23.64 22.82
C TRP A 316 -3.89 24.66 23.53
N ILE A 317 -3.89 25.89 23.02
CA ILE A 317 -4.71 26.98 23.51
C ILE A 317 -5.55 27.58 22.38
N GLN A 318 -6.62 28.26 22.75
CA GLN A 318 -7.34 29.19 21.89
C GLN A 318 -7.08 30.60 22.44
N LEU A 319 -6.48 31.46 21.62
CA LEU A 319 -6.15 32.83 22.00
C LEU A 319 -7.33 33.76 21.69
N PHE A 320 -7.62 34.66 22.61
CA PHE A 320 -8.60 35.73 22.43
C PHE A 320 -7.94 37.07 22.75
N GLU A 321 -8.26 38.08 21.93
CA GLU A 321 -7.76 39.44 22.10
C GLU A 321 -8.87 40.32 22.64
N ASP A 322 -8.60 41.03 23.75
CA ASP A 322 -9.47 42.04 24.34
C ASP A 322 -8.75 43.41 24.31
N VAL A 323 -9.51 44.50 24.47
CA VAL A 323 -9.09 45.90 24.28
C VAL A 323 -7.74 46.21 24.95
N ASN A 324 -7.45 45.60 26.11
CA ASN A 324 -6.21 45.81 26.85
C ASN A 324 -5.46 44.53 27.27
N SER A 325 -5.94 43.33 26.95
CA SER A 325 -5.34 42.07 27.44
C SER A 325 -5.48 40.92 26.43
N PHE A 326 -4.63 39.91 26.57
CA PHE A 326 -4.83 38.61 25.93
C PHE A 326 -5.33 37.63 26.97
N TYR A 327 -6.36 36.86 26.64
CA TYR A 327 -6.74 35.69 27.43
C TYR A 327 -6.75 34.46 26.54
N PHE A 328 -6.58 33.29 27.16
CA PHE A 328 -6.62 32.04 26.44
C PHE A 328 -7.38 30.96 27.21
N GLU A 329 -7.99 30.08 26.44
CA GLU A 329 -8.60 28.85 26.92
C GLU A 329 -7.70 27.67 26.55
N ILE A 330 -7.52 26.72 27.45
CA ILE A 330 -6.81 25.47 27.13
C ILE A 330 -7.81 24.52 26.46
N ASN A 331 -7.43 23.96 25.30
CA ASN A 331 -8.32 23.07 24.57
C ASN A 331 -8.65 21.80 25.38
N VAL A 332 -9.95 21.44 25.40
CA VAL A 332 -10.47 20.33 26.21
C VAL A 332 -9.78 19.00 25.90
N GLY A 333 -9.45 18.76 24.63
CA GLY A 333 -8.80 17.52 24.16
C GLY A 333 -7.31 17.40 24.48
N LEU A 334 -6.68 18.40 25.10
CA LEU A 334 -5.26 18.34 25.46
C LEU A 334 -5.03 17.35 26.62
N SER A 335 -4.00 16.51 26.49
CA SER A 335 -3.65 15.50 27.50
C SER A 335 -3.28 16.17 28.85
N ASN A 336 -3.53 15.50 29.98
CA ASN A 336 -3.20 16.08 31.30
C ASN A 336 -1.70 16.41 31.43
N LYS A 337 -0.85 15.56 30.88
CA LYS A 337 0.60 15.77 30.85
C LYS A 337 0.98 17.03 30.05
N ALA A 338 0.40 17.20 28.85
CA ALA A 338 0.65 18.39 28.05
C ALA A 338 0.09 19.66 28.70
N LYS A 339 -1.06 19.58 29.39
CA LYS A 339 -1.60 20.68 30.21
C LYS A 339 -0.64 21.10 31.31
N GLU A 340 -0.08 20.15 32.05
CA GLU A 340 0.91 20.42 33.10
C GLU A 340 2.16 21.10 32.54
N MET A 341 2.67 20.60 31.41
CA MET A 341 3.84 21.19 30.73
C MET A 341 3.56 22.61 30.25
N LEU A 342 2.41 22.84 29.63
CA LEU A 342 1.96 24.17 29.19
C LEU A 342 1.83 25.13 30.35
N ILE A 343 1.09 24.76 31.41
CA ILE A 343 0.86 25.64 32.56
C ILE A 343 2.18 25.96 33.25
N LYS A 344 3.05 24.96 33.49
CA LYS A 344 4.38 25.16 34.07
C LYS A 344 5.18 26.20 33.27
N TYR A 345 5.29 26.00 31.96
CA TYR A 345 6.01 26.92 31.10
C TYR A 345 5.40 28.34 31.10
N LEU A 346 4.07 28.44 31.02
CA LEU A 346 3.40 29.74 30.99
C LEU A 346 3.50 30.47 32.34
N THR A 347 3.42 29.78 33.47
CA THR A 347 3.60 30.39 34.80
C THR A 347 5.04 30.89 35.02
N GLU A 348 6.04 30.18 34.47
CA GLU A 348 7.44 30.59 34.57
C GLU A 348 7.75 31.84 33.72
N ASN A 349 7.04 32.04 32.61
CA ASN A 349 7.35 33.06 31.61
C ASN A 349 6.33 34.21 31.49
N PHE A 350 5.13 34.05 32.07
CA PHE A 350 4.02 35.00 32.00
C PHE A 350 3.39 35.21 33.39
N LYS A 351 2.89 36.42 33.63
CA LYS A 351 2.02 36.70 34.78
C LYS A 351 0.61 36.25 34.42
N LEU A 352 0.21 35.09 34.94
CA LEU A 352 -1.10 34.50 34.70
C LEU A 352 -2.07 34.85 35.83
N GLU A 353 -3.26 35.32 35.46
CA GLU A 353 -4.42 35.40 36.34
C GLU A 353 -5.48 34.39 35.87
N TYR A 354 -6.16 33.72 36.80
CA TYR A 354 -7.18 32.72 36.48
C TYR A 354 -8.54 33.17 36.98
N ASP A 355 -9.49 33.36 36.07
CA ASP A 355 -10.89 33.67 36.40
C ASP A 355 -11.84 32.90 35.48
N LYS A 356 -12.91 32.32 36.04
CA LYS A 356 -14.01 31.65 35.32
C LYS A 356 -13.60 30.76 34.14
N ASN A 357 -12.62 29.87 34.36
CA ASN A 357 -12.05 28.93 33.36
C ASN A 357 -11.12 29.54 32.30
N ASN A 358 -10.82 30.83 32.37
CA ASN A 358 -9.94 31.53 31.44
C ASN A 358 -8.62 31.91 32.11
N TYR A 359 -7.53 31.85 31.35
CA TYR A 359 -6.22 32.35 31.77
C TYR A 359 -5.96 33.70 31.11
N TYR A 360 -5.75 34.73 31.93
CA TYR A 360 -5.45 36.10 31.51
C TYR A 360 -3.97 36.37 31.59
N ILE A 361 -3.44 37.07 30.59
CA ILE A 361 -2.05 37.50 30.53
C ILE A 361 -2.03 39.02 30.62
N SER A 362 -1.54 39.55 31.75
CA SER A 362 -1.32 40.99 31.91
C SER A 362 -0.21 41.46 30.95
N LYS A 363 -0.45 42.55 30.21
CA LYS A 363 0.53 43.15 29.28
C LYS A 363 1.88 43.46 29.94
#